data_AF-A0A0V8RYV0-F1
#
_entry.id   AF-A0A0V8RYV0-F1
#
_cell.length_a   1.000
_cell.length_b   1.000
_cell.length_c   1.000
_cell.angle_alpha   90.00
_cell.angle_beta   90.00
_cell.angle_gamma   90.00
#
_symmetry.space_group_name_H-M   'P 1'
#
loop_
_entity.id
_entity.type
_entity.pdbx_description
1 polymer ?
#
loop_
_entity_poly.entity_id
_entity_poly.type
_entity_poly.pdbx_seq_one_letter_code
_entity_poly.pdbx_strand_id
1 'polypeptide(L)'
;MSAPQQPGYNAPVQGKSRVIAGLLNLFLGGFGIGDFYLGYTQYAIYKIVISLVLVVPTVLDLGFISTIFSLLYYAWAVVLLVVAIMTFLGKWIYEKDANGVPTV
;
A
#
# COMPACT_ATOMS: atom_id res chain seq x y z
N MET A 1 8.17 2.13 52.26
CA MET A 1 8.38 3.25 51.32
C MET A 1 7.83 2.80 49.98
N SER A 2 6.64 3.24 49.61
CA SER A 2 5.98 2.84 48.36
C SER A 2 6.52 3.71 47.23
N ALA A 3 7.07 3.10 46.18
CA ALA A 3 7.62 3.82 45.03
C ALA A 3 6.54 4.68 44.34
N PRO A 4 6.87 5.88 43.83
CA PRO A 4 5.92 6.69 43.08
C PRO A 4 5.56 5.97 41.77
N GLN A 5 4.27 5.65 41.61
CA GLN A 5 3.75 5.20 40.32
C GLN A 5 3.83 6.37 39.35
N GLN A 6 4.76 6.30 38.39
CA GLN A 6 4.79 7.25 37.28
C GLN A 6 3.46 7.17 36.53
N PRO A 7 2.78 8.29 36.26
CA PRO A 7 1.63 8.30 35.37
C PRO A 7 2.12 7.86 33.99
N GLY A 8 1.84 6.61 33.63
CA GLY A 8 2.11 6.09 32.30
C GLY A 8 1.28 6.88 31.32
N TYR A 9 1.88 7.89 30.69
CA TYR A 9 1.35 8.55 29.50
C TYR A 9 1.49 7.58 28.31
N ASN A 10 0.82 6.44 28.42
CA ASN A 10 0.65 5.49 27.35
C ASN A 10 -0.72 5.79 26.73
N ALA A 11 -0.84 6.97 26.10
CA ALA A 11 -1.95 7.21 25.20
C ALA A 11 -1.96 6.05 24.20
N PRO A 12 -3.08 5.35 23.97
CA PRO A 12 -3.14 4.30 22.98
C PRO A 12 -2.73 4.95 21.65
N VAL A 13 -1.57 4.57 21.11
CA VAL A 13 -1.17 5.01 19.78
C VAL A 13 -2.23 4.45 18.84
N GLN A 14 -3.15 5.30 18.42
CA GLN A 14 -4.24 4.89 17.54
C GLN A 14 -3.60 4.50 16.21
N GLY A 15 -3.80 3.24 15.81
CA GLY A 15 -3.32 2.76 14.53
C GLY A 15 -3.88 3.58 13.37
N LYS A 16 -3.15 3.63 12.27
CA LYS A 16 -3.64 4.27 11.04
C LYS A 16 -4.89 3.55 10.52
N SER A 17 -5.78 4.32 9.89
CA SER A 17 -7.03 3.79 9.36
C SER A 17 -6.79 2.93 8.12
N ARG A 18 -7.19 1.67 8.18
CA ARG A 18 -7.11 0.74 7.04
C ARG A 18 -8.15 1.05 5.97
N VAL A 19 -9.27 1.67 6.34
CA VAL A 19 -10.30 2.10 5.39
C VAL A 19 -9.75 3.21 4.49
N ILE A 20 -9.07 4.20 5.07
CA ILE A 20 -8.42 5.27 4.32
C ILE A 20 -7.31 4.67 3.43
N ALA A 21 -6.46 3.79 3.98
CA ALA A 21 -5.42 3.12 3.21
C ALA A 21 -5.97 2.29 2.04
N GLY A 22 -7.07 1.57 2.26
CA GLY A 22 -7.74 0.77 1.23
C GLY A 22 -8.36 1.64 0.13
N LEU A 23 -9.01 2.74 0.49
CA LEU A 23 -9.55 3.70 -0.48
C LEU A 23 -8.42 4.34 -1.30
N LEU A 24 -7.31 4.70 -0.66
CA LEU A 24 -6.13 5.20 -1.35
C LEU A 24 -5.54 4.16 -2.29
N ASN A 25 -5.46 2.89 -1.89
CA ASN A 25 -5.03 1.81 -2.78
C ASN A 25 -6.04 1.50 -3.90
N LEU A 26 -7.33 1.79 -3.71
CA LEU A 26 -8.35 1.58 -4.74
C LEU A 26 -8.29 2.67 -5.83
N PHE A 27 -8.24 3.95 -5.42
CA PHE A 27 -8.22 5.07 -6.36
C PHE A 27 -6.83 5.37 -6.91
N LEU A 28 -5.78 5.19 -6.08
CA LEU A 28 -4.41 5.59 -6.37
C LEU A 28 -3.44 4.40 -6.20
N GLY A 29 -3.94 3.16 -6.39
CA GLY A 29 -3.16 1.93 -6.24
C GLY A 29 -1.94 1.86 -7.14
N GLY A 30 -2.03 2.39 -8.36
CA GLY A 30 -0.90 2.44 -9.30
C GLY A 30 0.27 3.28 -8.78
N PHE A 31 -0.01 4.25 -7.90
CA PHE A 31 0.97 5.12 -7.25
C PHE A 31 1.36 4.64 -5.83
N GLY A 32 0.71 3.60 -5.29
CA GLY A 32 1.03 3.05 -3.96
C GLY A 32 0.73 3.98 -2.78
N ILE A 33 -0.18 4.95 -2.93
CA ILE A 33 -0.45 5.98 -1.91
C ILE A 33 -1.02 5.38 -0.62
N GLY A 34 -1.77 4.28 -0.70
CA GLY A 34 -2.24 3.57 0.49
C GLY A 34 -1.10 2.95 1.31
N ASP A 35 -0.05 2.48 0.66
CA ASP A 35 1.13 1.91 1.35
C ASP A 35 2.00 3.02 1.95
N PHE A 36 2.17 4.15 1.25
CA PHE A 36 2.77 5.35 1.84
C PHE A 36 2.00 5.82 3.08
N TYR A 37 0.67 5.79 3.01
CA TYR A 37 -0.16 6.14 4.15
C TYR A 37 0.16 5.22 5.33
N LEU A 38 0.24 3.90 5.16
CA LEU A 38 0.59 2.96 6.24
C LEU A 38 2.08 3.00 6.67
N GLY A 39 2.90 3.82 6.03
CA GLY A 39 4.33 3.96 6.32
C GLY A 39 5.23 2.95 5.59
N TYR A 40 4.65 2.14 4.70
CA TYR A 40 5.34 1.15 3.89
C TYR A 40 6.01 1.77 2.65
N THR A 41 6.90 2.72 2.87
CA THR A 41 7.55 3.52 1.82
C THR A 41 8.28 2.67 0.79
N GLN A 42 8.98 1.60 1.20
CA GLN A 42 9.67 0.72 0.24
C GLN A 42 8.67 -0.01 -0.68
N TYR A 43 7.59 -0.55 -0.13
CA TYR A 43 6.54 -1.23 -0.92
C TYR A 43 5.83 -0.27 -1.88
N ALA A 44 5.58 0.96 -1.44
CA ALA A 44 5.01 2.00 -2.27
C ALA A 44 5.93 2.37 -3.45
N ILE A 45 7.24 2.49 -3.20
CA ILE A 45 8.24 2.73 -4.25
C ILE A 45 8.29 1.55 -5.25
N TYR A 46 8.28 0.30 -4.77
CA TYR A 46 8.24 -0.86 -5.67
C TYR A 46 7.01 -0.82 -6.58
N LYS A 47 5.84 -0.48 -6.05
CA LYS A 47 4.62 -0.33 -6.85
C LYS A 47 4.76 0.73 -7.93
N ILE A 48 5.33 1.89 -7.62
CA ILE A 48 5.57 2.95 -8.61
C ILE A 48 6.52 2.47 -9.70
N VAL A 49 7.64 1.85 -9.33
CA VAL A 49 8.64 1.38 -10.30
C VAL A 49 8.04 0.34 -11.24
N ILE A 50 7.29 -0.64 -10.71
CA ILE A 50 6.64 -1.67 -11.53
C ILE A 50 5.58 -1.04 -12.45
N SER A 51 4.73 -0.17 -11.91
CA SER A 51 3.72 0.55 -12.70
C SER A 51 4.38 1.36 -13.83
N LEU A 52 5.50 2.02 -13.58
CA LEU A 52 6.22 2.82 -14.57
C LEU A 52 6.87 1.95 -15.65
N VAL A 53 7.48 0.82 -15.26
CA VAL A 53 8.07 -0.15 -16.21
C VAL A 53 7.01 -0.78 -17.11
N LEU A 54 5.77 -0.95 -16.64
CA LEU A 54 4.67 -1.46 -17.45
C LEU A 54 4.01 -0.37 -18.32
N VAL A 55 3.94 0.87 -17.83
CA VAL A 55 3.31 2.00 -18.56
C VAL A 55 4.20 2.55 -19.66
N VAL A 56 5.52 2.70 -19.46
CA VAL A 56 6.40 3.33 -20.46
C VAL A 56 6.38 2.58 -21.80
N PRO A 57 6.53 1.24 -21.86
CA PRO A 57 6.50 0.49 -23.12
C PRO A 57 5.12 0.47 -23.78
N THR A 58 4.03 0.59 -23.01
CA THR A 58 2.66 0.61 -23.53
C THR A 58 2.29 1.97 -24.13
N VAL A 59 2.83 3.06 -23.60
CA VAL A 59 2.59 4.42 -24.12
C VAL A 59 3.45 4.74 -25.35
N LEU A 60 4.69 4.22 -25.40
CA LEU A 60 5.61 4.44 -26.53
C LEU A 60 5.28 3.61 -27.77
N ASP A 61 4.28 2.74 -27.67
CA ASP A 61 3.70 1.91 -28.73
C ASP A 61 4.73 1.28 -29.68
N LEU A 62 5.60 0.44 -29.09
CA LEU A 62 6.69 -0.27 -29.77
C LEU A 62 6.21 -1.46 -30.64
N GLY A 63 4.99 -1.39 -31.18
CA GLY A 63 4.37 -2.45 -31.98
C GLY A 63 3.99 -3.68 -31.13
N PHE A 64 4.29 -4.89 -31.59
CA PHE A 64 3.89 -6.15 -30.94
C PHE A 64 4.35 -6.27 -29.46
N ILE A 65 5.47 -5.65 -29.11
CA ILE A 65 5.98 -5.61 -27.74
C ILE A 65 4.98 -4.85 -26.83
N SER A 66 4.40 -3.76 -27.31
CA SER A 66 3.38 -2.97 -26.59
C SER A 66 2.18 -3.84 -26.21
N THR A 67 1.73 -4.72 -27.11
CA THR A 67 0.62 -5.64 -26.86
C THR A 67 0.91 -6.62 -25.71
N ILE A 68 2.12 -7.16 -25.63
CA ILE A 68 2.53 -8.06 -24.54
C ILE A 68 2.55 -7.29 -23.22
N PHE A 69 3.18 -6.12 -23.18
CA PHE A 69 3.24 -5.28 -21.98
C PHE A 69 1.86 -4.79 -21.54
N SER A 70 0.94 -4.56 -22.48
CA SER A 70 -0.46 -4.21 -22.19
C SER A 70 -1.18 -5.35 -21.46
N LEU A 71 -1.02 -6.60 -21.92
CA LEU A 71 -1.55 -7.77 -21.22
C LEU A 71 -0.98 -7.91 -19.80
N LEU A 72 0.32 -7.68 -19.63
CA LEU A 72 0.96 -7.67 -18.31
C LEU A 72 0.46 -6.53 -17.41
N TYR A 73 0.17 -5.36 -17.98
CA TYR A 73 -0.41 -4.24 -17.25
C TYR A 73 -1.80 -4.59 -16.69
N TYR A 74 -2.64 -5.31 -17.45
CA TYR A 74 -3.92 -5.79 -16.92
C TYR A 74 -3.74 -6.77 -15.75
N ALA A 75 -2.77 -7.69 -15.84
CA ALA A 75 -2.45 -8.58 -14.73
C ALA A 75 -1.98 -7.79 -13.48
N TRP A 76 -1.15 -6.75 -13.69
CA TRP A 76 -0.73 -5.84 -12.61
C TRP A 76 -1.90 -5.06 -12.01
N ALA A 77 -2.86 -4.61 -12.83
CA ALA A 77 -4.07 -3.95 -12.34
C ALA A 77 -4.90 -4.86 -11.42
N VAL A 78 -4.99 -6.16 -11.72
CA VAL A 78 -5.62 -7.14 -10.83
C VAL A 78 -4.85 -7.26 -9.52
N VAL A 79 -3.51 -7.28 -9.55
CA VAL A 79 -2.68 -7.29 -8.33
C VAL A 79 -2.94 -6.05 -7.47
N LEU A 80 -3.01 -4.86 -8.07
CA LEU A 80 -3.33 -3.62 -7.36
C LEU A 80 -4.72 -3.65 -6.71
N LEU A 81 -5.71 -4.21 -7.40
CA LEU A 81 -7.05 -4.41 -6.86
C LEU A 81 -7.06 -5.39 -5.70
N VAL A 82 -6.35 -6.52 -5.82
CA VAL A 82 -6.19 -7.50 -4.75
C VAL A 82 -5.50 -6.86 -3.54
N VAL A 83 -4.50 -6.02 -3.77
CA VAL A 83 -3.85 -5.27 -2.69
C VAL A 83 -4.82 -4.32 -2.00
N ALA A 84 -5.62 -3.55 -2.74
CA ALA A 84 -6.64 -2.68 -2.14
C ALA A 84 -7.60 -3.47 -1.23
N ILE A 85 -8.08 -4.63 -1.69
CA ILE A 85 -8.93 -5.54 -0.90
C ILE A 85 -8.19 -6.01 0.36
N MET A 86 -6.94 -6.48 0.23
CA MET A 86 -6.16 -6.94 1.37
C MET A 86 -5.93 -5.82 2.41
N THR A 87 -5.78 -4.57 1.96
CA THR A 87 -5.70 -3.41 2.84
C THR A 87 -7.01 -3.18 3.60
N PHE A 88 -8.17 -3.25 2.95
CA PHE A 88 -9.47 -3.15 3.64
C PHE A 88 -9.67 -4.25 4.69
N LEU A 89 -9.24 -5.47 4.36
CA LEU A 89 -9.36 -6.61 5.24
C LEU A 89 -8.33 -6.60 6.38
N GLY A 90 -7.33 -5.71 6.35
CA GLY A 90 -6.23 -5.69 7.32
C GLY A 90 -5.45 -7.01 7.35
N LYS A 91 -5.36 -7.71 6.20
CA LYS A 91 -4.65 -8.99 6.10
C LYS A 91 -3.19 -8.79 5.69
N TRP A 92 -2.35 -9.79 5.97
CA TRP A 92 -0.92 -9.78 5.64
C TRP A 92 -0.16 -8.65 6.33
N ILE A 93 0.52 -7.81 5.54
CA ILE A 93 1.29 -6.68 6.04
C ILE A 93 0.39 -5.54 6.52
N TYR A 94 -0.90 -5.53 6.18
CA TYR A 94 -1.81 -4.42 6.50
C TYR A 94 -2.49 -4.54 7.87
N GLU A 95 -2.20 -5.61 8.62
CA GLU A 95 -2.70 -5.79 9.99
C GLU A 95 -2.09 -4.75 10.94
N LYS A 96 -0.85 -4.36 10.66
CA LYS A 96 -0.11 -3.37 11.42
C LYS A 96 0.35 -2.26 10.49
N ASP A 97 0.63 -1.09 11.04
CA ASP A 97 1.34 -0.05 10.33
C ASP A 97 2.86 -0.30 10.37
N ALA A 98 3.63 0.55 9.70
CA ALA A 98 5.10 0.46 9.71
C ALA A 98 5.73 0.67 11.10
N ASN A 99 4.99 1.22 12.07
CA ASN A 99 5.42 1.39 13.46
C ASN A 99 5.06 0.18 14.34
N GLY A 100 4.45 -0.86 13.76
CA GLY A 100 4.00 -2.06 14.47
C GLY A 100 2.68 -1.90 15.21
N VAL A 101 1.97 -0.78 15.03
CA VAL A 101 0.67 -0.49 15.66
C VAL A 101 -0.43 -1.15 14.82
N PRO A 102 -1.35 -1.93 15.42
CA PRO A 102 -2.46 -2.54 14.69
C PRO A 102 -3.32 -1.49 13.99
N THR A 103 -3.60 -1.68 12.70
CA THR A 103 -4.44 -0.75 11.93
C THR A 103 -5.90 -0.85 12.38
N VAL A 104 -6.63 0.27 12.28
CA VAL A 104 -8.04 0.38 12.73
C VAL A 104 -9.01 0.46 11.56
#